data_AF-A0A532TPX9-F1
#
_entry.id   AF-A0A532TPX9-F1
#
_cell.length_a   1.000
_cell.length_b   1.000
_cell.length_c   1.000
_cell.angle_alpha   90.00
_cell.angle_beta   90.00
_cell.angle_gamma   90.00
#
_symmetry.space_group_name_H-M   'P 1'
#
loop_
_entity.id
_entity.type
_entity.pdbx_description
1 polymer ?
#
loop_
_entity_poly.entity_id
_entity_poly.type
_entity_poly.pdbx_seq_one_letter_code
_entity_poly.pdbx_strand_id
1 'polypeptide(L)'
;MSDSGVISIKIDLFGIGSVFANIIRHYAPFSADAILNKMPFVLKGRFDFGAKTYWTLPGLELYKGHNSKSIKIVEKGDIIYNPKTDELIILIESTEMPNKVNKIGKVTENIEFFLQARNGLGTKLSRVK
;
A
#
# COMPACT_ATOMS: atom_id res chain seq x y z
N MET A 1 5.13 -21.47 -16.67
CA MET A 1 3.96 -21.03 -15.88
C MET A 1 3.97 -19.51 -15.94
N SER A 2 2.95 -18.91 -16.56
CA SER A 2 2.87 -17.47 -16.80
C SER A 2 2.86 -16.73 -15.47
N ASP A 3 3.99 -16.15 -15.10
CA ASP A 3 4.14 -15.27 -13.95
C ASP A 3 3.28 -14.04 -14.23
N SER A 4 2.04 -14.04 -13.75
CA SER A 4 1.02 -13.02 -14.07
C SER A 4 1.40 -11.62 -13.58
N GLY A 5 2.55 -11.48 -12.91
CA GLY A 5 2.99 -10.25 -12.27
C GLY A 5 2.09 -9.83 -11.10
N VAL A 6 1.10 -10.64 -10.74
CA VAL A 6 0.13 -10.39 -9.68
C VAL A 6 0.44 -11.30 -8.51
N ILE A 7 0.72 -10.71 -7.34
CA ILE A 7 1.08 -11.43 -6.13
C ILE A 7 0.10 -11.06 -5.03
N SER A 8 -0.63 -12.06 -4.54
CA SER A 8 -1.58 -11.87 -3.45
C SER A 8 -0.86 -11.67 -2.12
N ILE A 9 -1.30 -10.65 -1.40
CA ILE A 9 -0.78 -10.26 -0.10
C ILE A 9 -1.94 -10.15 0.90
N LYS A 10 -1.59 -10.29 2.17
CA LYS A 10 -2.47 -10.09 3.31
C LYS A 10 -1.92 -8.97 4.17
N ILE A 11 -2.80 -8.04 4.53
CA ILE A 11 -2.54 -6.91 5.42
C ILE A 11 -3.31 -7.17 6.72
N ASP A 12 -2.61 -7.55 7.78
CA ASP A 12 -3.21 -7.75 9.09
C ASP A 12 -3.20 -6.43 9.88
N LEU A 13 -4.40 -5.93 10.20
CA LEU A 13 -4.62 -4.82 11.13
C LEU A 13 -4.82 -5.40 12.53
N PHE A 14 -3.85 -5.21 13.42
CA PHE A 14 -3.82 -5.91 14.70
C PHE A 14 -5.06 -5.62 15.55
N GLY A 15 -5.79 -6.67 15.92
CA GLY A 15 -7.02 -6.56 16.72
C GLY A 15 -8.26 -6.11 15.95
N ILE A 16 -8.19 -5.98 14.61
CA ILE A 16 -9.33 -5.61 13.76
C ILE A 16 -9.65 -6.76 12.79
N GLY A 17 -8.68 -7.16 11.98
CA GLY A 17 -8.90 -8.20 10.96
C GLY A 17 -7.86 -8.14 9.85
N SER A 18 -8.12 -8.91 8.80
CA SER A 18 -7.23 -9.01 7.63
C SER A 18 -7.88 -8.42 6.39
N VAL A 19 -7.11 -7.61 5.68
CA VAL A 19 -7.41 -7.07 4.35
C VAL A 19 -6.62 -7.87 3.32
N PHE A 20 -7.28 -8.28 2.24
CA PHE A 20 -6.61 -8.96 1.12
C PHE A 20 -6.36 -7.98 -0.01
N ALA A 21 -5.21 -8.14 -0.67
CA ALA A 21 -4.81 -7.27 -1.76
C ALA A 21 -3.87 -7.98 -2.73
N ASN A 22 -3.65 -7.35 -3.87
CA ASN A 22 -2.73 -7.82 -4.89
C ASN A 22 -1.67 -6.75 -5.17
N ILE A 23 -0.40 -7.15 -5.19
CA ILE A 23 0.70 -6.36 -5.77
C ILE A 23 0.80 -6.71 -7.26
N ILE A 24 0.81 -5.71 -8.12
CA ILE A 24 0.78 -5.83 -9.58
C ILE A 24 2.10 -5.24 -10.12
N ARG A 25 3.09 -6.10 -10.35
CA ARG A 25 4.47 -5.74 -10.72
C ARG A 25 4.53 -4.83 -11.96
N HIS A 26 3.67 -5.06 -12.96
CA HIS A 26 3.67 -4.28 -14.22
C HIS A 26 3.32 -2.78 -14.04
N TYR A 27 2.78 -2.38 -12.89
CA TYR A 27 2.54 -0.95 -12.59
C TYR A 27 3.82 -0.22 -12.22
N ALA A 28 4.65 -0.80 -11.35
CA ALA A 28 5.94 -0.24 -10.94
C ALA A 28 6.90 -1.35 -10.49
N PRO A 29 7.61 -2.03 -11.43
CA PRO A 29 8.35 -3.25 -11.14
C PRO A 29 9.36 -3.10 -9.99
N PHE A 30 10.18 -2.05 -10.02
CA PHE A 30 11.20 -1.83 -8.99
C PHE A 30 10.62 -1.53 -7.60
N SER A 31 9.53 -0.78 -7.52
CA SER A 31 8.86 -0.50 -6.23
C SER A 31 8.12 -1.73 -5.71
N ALA A 32 7.40 -2.43 -6.60
CA ALA A 32 6.70 -3.67 -6.27
C ALA A 32 7.69 -4.71 -5.72
N ASP A 33 8.80 -4.94 -6.42
CA ASP A 33 9.82 -5.91 -6.02
C ASP A 33 10.48 -5.54 -4.70
N ALA A 34 10.81 -4.25 -4.50
CA ALA A 34 11.39 -3.79 -3.25
C ALA A 34 10.47 -4.06 -2.05
N ILE A 35 9.16 -3.80 -2.20
CA ILE A 35 8.15 -4.07 -1.16
C ILE A 35 8.01 -5.58 -0.93
N LEU A 36 7.87 -6.35 -2.01
CA LEU A 36 7.72 -7.80 -1.94
C LEU A 36 8.93 -8.47 -1.30
N ASN A 37 10.15 -7.98 -1.54
CA ASN A 37 11.38 -8.49 -0.94
C ASN A 37 11.52 -8.10 0.53
N LYS A 38 10.94 -6.97 0.95
CA LYS A 38 10.88 -6.57 2.36
C LYS A 38 9.82 -7.35 3.15
N MET A 39 8.84 -7.97 2.48
CA MET A 39 7.84 -8.78 3.18
C MET A 39 8.42 -10.07 3.78
N PRO A 40 7.97 -10.48 4.98
CA PRO A 40 6.97 -9.82 5.81
C PRO A 40 7.55 -8.65 6.63
N PHE A 41 6.76 -7.60 6.84
CA PHE A 41 7.13 -6.49 7.72
C PHE A 41 5.94 -5.99 8.54
N VAL A 42 6.23 -5.30 9.65
CA VAL A 42 5.24 -4.65 10.52
C VAL A 42 5.61 -3.18 10.68
N LEU A 43 4.67 -2.29 10.40
CA LEU A 43 4.83 -0.85 10.59
C LEU A 43 3.63 -0.30 11.35
N LYS A 44 3.83 0.86 11.99
CA LYS A 44 2.73 1.60 12.65
C LYS A 44 2.06 2.48 11.61
N GLY A 45 0.79 2.21 11.33
CA GLY A 45 0.04 3.00 10.35
C GLY A 45 -0.65 4.22 10.94
N ARG A 46 -0.98 5.16 10.07
CA ARG A 46 -1.66 6.42 10.41
C ARG A 46 -2.53 6.92 9.26
N PHE A 47 -3.59 7.64 9.59
CA PHE A 47 -4.34 8.43 8.60
C PHE A 47 -3.69 9.77 8.33
N ASP A 48 -4.15 10.41 7.27
CA ASP A 48 -3.99 11.85 7.10
C ASP A 48 -4.72 12.64 8.21
N PHE A 49 -4.32 13.90 8.40
CA PHE A 49 -4.98 14.79 9.34
C PHE A 49 -6.38 15.17 8.83
N GLY A 50 -7.37 15.07 9.70
CA GLY A 50 -8.75 15.50 9.43
C GLY A 50 -9.67 14.41 8.86
N ALA A 51 -9.24 13.70 7.81
CA ALA A 51 -10.06 12.68 7.14
C ALA A 51 -9.35 11.33 6.99
N LYS A 52 -10.12 10.23 7.07
CA LYS A 52 -9.60 8.86 6.87
C LYS A 52 -9.54 8.49 5.38
N THR A 53 -8.96 9.37 4.56
CA THR A 53 -8.87 9.21 3.10
C THR A 53 -7.92 8.10 2.68
N TYR A 54 -6.84 7.90 3.44
CA TYR A 54 -5.87 6.84 3.19
C TYR A 54 -5.14 6.38 4.46
N TRP A 55 -4.64 5.15 4.43
CA TRP A 55 -3.82 4.55 5.48
C TRP A 55 -2.36 4.50 5.06
N THR A 56 -1.50 5.17 5.82
CA THR A 56 -0.08 5.34 5.50
C THR A 56 0.81 4.53 6.43
N LEU A 57 1.78 3.83 5.86
CA LEU A 57 2.84 3.09 6.53
C LEU A 57 4.21 3.72 6.22
N PRO A 58 4.69 4.67 7.06
CA PRO A 58 6.01 5.28 6.89
C PRO A 58 7.13 4.35 7.37
N GLY A 59 8.37 4.64 6.97
CA GLY A 59 9.56 3.88 7.42
C GLY A 59 9.80 2.61 6.62
N LEU A 60 9.51 2.65 5.32
CA LEU A 60 9.71 1.50 4.44
C LEU A 60 11.18 1.28 4.05
N GLU A 61 12.03 2.29 4.13
CA GLU A 61 13.47 2.28 3.80
C GLU A 61 13.79 1.61 2.45
N LEU A 62 12.99 1.89 1.41
CA LEU A 62 13.17 1.30 0.08
C LEU A 62 13.91 2.22 -0.89
N TYR A 63 13.75 3.53 -0.70
CA TYR A 63 14.43 4.60 -1.45
C TYR A 63 14.32 4.41 -2.98
N LYS A 64 13.13 4.04 -3.47
CA LYS A 64 12.88 3.88 -4.91
C LYS A 64 12.38 5.18 -5.50
N GLY A 65 12.87 5.54 -6.69
CA GLY A 65 12.43 6.72 -7.41
C GLY A 65 11.04 6.56 -8.04
N HIS A 66 10.57 7.63 -8.68
CA HIS A 66 9.43 7.58 -9.59
C HIS A 66 9.70 6.61 -10.75
N ASN A 67 8.63 6.06 -11.31
CA ASN A 67 8.68 5.27 -12.53
C ASN A 67 7.97 5.99 -13.68
N SER A 68 8.05 5.44 -14.89
CA SER A 68 7.41 6.04 -16.07
C SER A 68 5.88 6.11 -15.97
N LYS A 69 5.26 5.27 -15.13
CA LYS A 69 3.81 5.21 -14.90
C LYS A 69 3.37 5.90 -13.61
N SER A 70 4.20 6.76 -13.00
CA SER A 70 3.79 7.44 -11.77
C SER A 70 2.62 8.39 -12.03
N ILE A 71 1.61 8.33 -11.17
CA ILE A 71 0.33 9.04 -11.30
C ILE A 71 0.11 10.01 -10.13
N LYS A 72 -0.85 10.93 -10.27
CA LYS A 72 -1.33 11.79 -9.16
C LYS A 72 -2.74 11.42 -8.71
N ILE A 73 -3.63 11.14 -9.66
CA ILE A 73 -5.01 10.73 -9.39
C ILE A 73 -4.99 9.26 -8.99
N VAL A 74 -5.52 8.94 -7.82
CA VAL A 74 -5.53 7.59 -7.25
C VAL A 74 -6.95 7.22 -6.86
N GLU A 75 -7.29 5.94 -7.02
CA GLU A 75 -8.64 5.43 -6.78
C GLU A 75 -8.74 4.76 -5.41
N LYS A 76 -9.96 4.73 -4.85
CA LYS A 76 -10.28 3.88 -3.71
C LYS A 76 -9.78 2.45 -3.93
N GLY A 77 -9.07 1.93 -2.93
CA GLY A 77 -8.48 0.59 -2.92
C GLY A 77 -7.12 0.51 -3.58
N ASP A 78 -6.61 1.57 -4.21
CA ASP A 78 -5.25 1.54 -4.73
C ASP A 78 -4.23 1.37 -3.61
N ILE A 79 -3.17 0.62 -3.92
CA ILE A 79 -1.95 0.56 -3.09
C ILE A 79 -0.87 1.28 -3.88
N ILE A 80 -0.30 2.29 -3.26
CA ILE A 80 0.73 3.14 -3.84
C ILE A 80 1.96 3.16 -2.93
N TYR A 81 3.11 3.35 -3.54
CA TYR A 81 4.33 3.76 -2.87
C TYR A 81 4.59 5.22 -3.19
N ASN A 82 4.93 6.01 -2.18
CA ASN A 82 5.32 7.41 -2.35
C ASN A 82 6.86 7.55 -2.28
N PRO A 83 7.55 7.73 -3.43
CA PRO A 83 9.01 7.92 -3.47
C PRO A 83 9.53 9.09 -2.64
N LYS A 84 8.73 10.15 -2.49
CA LYS A 84 9.17 11.39 -1.83
C LYS A 84 9.33 11.22 -0.32
N THR A 85 8.47 10.42 0.29
CA THR A 85 8.37 10.23 1.75
C THR A 85 8.69 8.79 2.17
N ASP A 86 8.95 7.91 1.22
CA ASP A 86 9.31 6.50 1.42
C ASP A 86 8.31 5.75 2.32
N GLU A 87 7.04 5.82 1.89
CA GLU A 87 5.90 5.25 2.61
C GLU A 87 5.00 4.43 1.67
N LEU A 88 4.36 3.41 2.25
CA LEU A 88 3.27 2.68 1.60
C LEU A 88 1.96 3.35 1.95
N ILE A 89 1.07 3.54 0.98
CA ILE A 89 -0.23 4.14 1.22
C ILE A 89 -1.30 3.24 0.60
N ILE A 90 -2.34 2.95 1.38
CA ILE A 90 -3.55 2.27 0.93
C ILE A 90 -4.68 3.29 0.90
N LEU A 91 -5.25 3.52 -0.29
CA LEU A 91 -6.30 4.51 -0.49
C LEU A 91 -7.64 3.95 -0.02
N ILE A 92 -8.33 4.67 0.86
CA ILE A 92 -9.65 4.34 1.38
C ILE A 92 -10.73 5.10 0.59
N GLU A 93 -10.37 6.27 0.08
CA GLU A 93 -11.16 7.09 -0.83
C GLU A 93 -10.30 7.54 -2.02
N SER A 94 -10.96 7.85 -3.14
CA SER A 94 -10.28 8.41 -4.32
C SER A 94 -9.85 9.85 -4.06
N THR A 95 -8.65 10.23 -4.46
CA THR A 95 -8.11 11.58 -4.25
C THR A 95 -6.99 11.91 -5.23
N GLU A 96 -6.51 13.15 -5.22
CA GLU A 96 -5.29 13.56 -5.92
C GLU A 96 -4.13 13.71 -4.93
N MET A 97 -3.02 13.02 -5.19
CA MET A 97 -1.81 13.11 -4.38
C MET A 97 -1.02 14.39 -4.68
N PRO A 98 -0.39 15.03 -3.68
CA PRO A 98 0.38 16.28 -3.86
C PRO A 98 1.60 16.11 -4.76
N ASN A 99 2.13 14.88 -4.88
CA ASN A 99 3.21 14.52 -5.79
C ASN A 99 2.87 13.25 -6.56
N LYS A 100 3.63 12.98 -7.62
CA LYS A 100 3.52 11.72 -8.36
C LYS A 100 3.85 10.54 -7.44
N VAL A 101 3.09 9.47 -7.54
CA VAL A 101 3.24 8.25 -6.73
C VAL A 101 3.27 7.02 -7.63
N ASN A 102 3.89 5.95 -7.16
CA ASN A 102 3.98 4.70 -7.90
C ASN A 102 2.81 3.81 -7.48
N LYS A 103 1.83 3.61 -8.37
CA LYS A 103 0.82 2.56 -8.16
C LYS A 103 1.51 1.20 -8.20
N ILE A 104 1.24 0.35 -7.23
CA ILE A 104 1.87 -0.97 -7.09
C ILE A 104 0.87 -2.09 -6.88
N GLY A 105 -0.40 -1.79 -6.60
CA GLY A 105 -1.36 -2.82 -6.25
C GLY A 105 -2.76 -2.31 -6.03
N LYS A 106 -3.64 -3.21 -5.58
CA LYS A 106 -5.04 -2.92 -5.28
C LYS A 106 -5.57 -3.85 -4.19
N VAL A 107 -6.33 -3.29 -3.25
CA VAL A 107 -7.12 -4.04 -2.26
C VAL A 107 -8.23 -4.80 -2.96
N THR A 108 -8.42 -6.06 -2.60
CA THR A 108 -9.45 -6.93 -3.16
C THR A 108 -10.62 -7.11 -2.21
N GLU A 109 -10.38 -7.16 -0.90
CA GLU A 109 -11.40 -7.47 0.11
C GLU A 109 -11.16 -6.72 1.43
N ASN A 110 -12.24 -6.44 2.16
CA ASN A 110 -12.29 -5.88 3.52
C ASN A 110 -11.66 -4.49 3.70
N ILE A 111 -11.72 -3.62 2.68
CA ILE A 111 -11.17 -2.25 2.74
C ILE A 111 -11.73 -1.42 3.91
N GLU A 112 -12.98 -1.69 4.30
CA GLU A 112 -13.67 -1.04 5.40
C GLU A 112 -13.02 -1.29 6.77
N PHE A 113 -12.18 -2.32 6.92
CA PHE A 113 -11.45 -2.56 8.16
C PHE A 113 -10.47 -1.43 8.49
N PHE A 114 -9.95 -0.71 7.49
CA PHE A 114 -9.15 0.47 7.76
C PHE A 114 -9.95 1.51 8.54
N LEU A 115 -11.25 1.69 8.32
CA LEU A 115 -12.04 2.70 9.03
C LEU A 115 -12.12 2.47 10.54
N GLN A 116 -11.89 1.24 11.00
CA GLN A 116 -11.85 0.88 12.43
C GLN A 116 -10.47 1.13 13.06
N ALA A 117 -9.42 1.34 12.25
CA ALA A 117 -8.07 1.57 12.74
C ALA A 117 -7.93 2.92 13.45
N ARG A 118 -6.95 2.98 14.36
CA ARG A 118 -6.48 4.18 15.05
C ARG A 118 -5.03 4.47 14.69
N ASN A 119 -4.61 5.73 14.71
CA ASN A 119 -3.21 6.09 14.47
C ASN A 119 -2.27 5.32 15.40
N GLY A 120 -1.16 4.85 14.85
CA GLY A 120 -0.17 4.03 15.54
C GLY A 120 -0.47 2.53 15.54
N LEU A 121 -1.55 2.08 14.91
CA LEU A 121 -1.90 0.66 14.87
C LEU A 121 -0.86 -0.17 14.12
N GLY A 122 -0.42 -1.27 14.74
CA GLY A 122 0.45 -2.26 14.10
C GLY A 122 -0.24 -2.87 12.88
N THR A 123 0.40 -2.70 11.72
CA THR A 123 -0.07 -3.21 10.44
C THR A 123 1.00 -4.13 9.87
N LYS A 124 0.68 -5.40 9.66
CA LYS A 124 1.59 -6.40 9.11
C LYS A 124 1.25 -6.68 7.66
N LEU A 125 2.26 -6.66 6.78
CA LEU A 125 2.11 -7.09 5.39
C LEU A 125 2.87 -8.40 5.18
N SER A 126 2.24 -9.34 4.48
CA SER A 126 2.81 -10.64 4.17
C SER A 126 2.26 -11.19 2.86
N ARG A 127 3.01 -12.07 2.19
CA ARG A 127 2.51 -12.79 1.01
C ARG A 127 1.51 -13.86 1.45
N VAL A 128 0.44 -14.06 0.67
CA VAL A 128 -0.44 -15.23 0.83
C VAL A 128 0.33 -16.44 0.31
N LYS A 129 0.33 -17.54 1.07
CA LYS A 129 0.94 -18.82 0.66
C LYS A 129 0.00 -19.59 -0.25
#